data_AF-A0A945WTA5-F1
#
_entry.id   AF-A0A945WTA5-F1
#
_cell.length_a   1.000
_cell.length_b   1.000
_cell.length_c   1.000
_cell.angle_alpha   90.00
_cell.angle_beta   90.00
_cell.angle_gamma   90.00
#
_symmetry.space_group_name_H-M   'P 1'
#
loop_
_entity.id
_entity.type
_entity.pdbx_description
1 polymer ?
#
loop_
_entity_poly.entity_id
_entity_poly.type
_entity_poly.pdbx_seq_one_letter_code
_entity_poly.pdbx_strand_id
1 'polypeptide(L)'
;MNMIRRNTTTEGIFIYWMDKLSLDELIKNVPAGLKLKAAMMTPCEAMKATGNTAIYVTPSVWPRMCTRQSSWYHASNKVGKYMVVTPKALPGGFDGFFEAKMTTSDFTPASLPTPDQLQGLVDDDRYNNNKPEKWEKKSLLDSIMFKTLFTLTGFWGIGDNLKSQWLNHRANHANYLTHTFTTEIDGENVPYSIAENSGICSSCVEFFNIVDEDSRKLVRSCPGAVTFGNAKKDIFYDIDPSKDHLSTIS
;
A
#
# COMPACT_ATOMS: atom_id res chain seq x y z
N MET A 1 15.53 21.99 6.06
CA MET A 1 14.80 21.65 4.82
C MET A 1 15.60 20.56 4.15
N ASN A 2 15.27 19.30 4.41
CA ASN A 2 16.00 18.15 3.88
C ASN A 2 15.34 17.79 2.54
N MET A 3 15.98 18.17 1.44
CA MET A 3 15.61 17.70 0.11
C MET A 3 15.95 16.21 0.03
N ILE A 4 14.93 15.36 -0.04
CA ILE A 4 15.10 13.94 -0.31
C ILE A 4 15.16 13.79 -1.83
N ARG A 5 16.35 13.49 -2.36
CA ARG A 5 16.55 13.27 -3.80
C ARG A 5 16.20 11.83 -4.16
N ARG A 6 15.61 11.62 -5.34
CA ARG A 6 15.43 10.30 -5.95
C ARG A 6 16.73 9.50 -5.90
N ASN A 7 16.71 8.36 -5.23
CA ASN A 7 17.78 7.38 -5.37
C ASN A 7 17.45 6.52 -6.60
N THR A 8 17.96 6.93 -7.76
CA THR A 8 17.64 6.34 -9.09
C THR A 8 18.17 4.91 -9.26
N THR A 9 18.93 4.40 -8.29
CA THR A 9 19.57 3.07 -8.30
C THR A 9 18.93 2.06 -7.36
N THR A 10 17.88 2.42 -6.59
CA THR A 10 17.20 1.45 -5.72
C THR A 10 16.33 0.51 -6.55
N GLU A 11 16.59 -0.79 -6.45
CA GLU A 11 15.70 -1.83 -6.97
C GLU A 11 14.28 -1.60 -6.41
N GLY A 12 13.30 -1.54 -7.31
CA GLY A 12 11.90 -1.32 -6.99
C GLY A 12 11.01 -2.34 -7.69
N ILE A 13 9.72 -2.27 -7.41
CA ILE A 13 8.72 -3.08 -8.09
C ILE A 13 7.72 -2.18 -8.81
N PHE A 14 7.20 -2.67 -9.93
CA PHE A 14 6.23 -2.00 -10.77
C PHE A 14 4.87 -2.63 -10.53
N ILE A 15 3.85 -1.80 -10.40
CA ILE A 15 2.48 -2.19 -10.08
C ILE A 15 1.62 -1.91 -11.31
N TYR A 16 0.78 -2.87 -11.66
CA TYR A 16 -0.16 -2.79 -12.77
C TYR A 16 -1.55 -3.21 -12.32
N TRP A 17 -2.57 -2.53 -12.81
CA TRP A 17 -3.97 -2.90 -12.66
C TRP A 17 -4.59 -3.16 -14.01
N MET A 18 -4.97 -4.41 -14.26
CA MET A 18 -5.46 -4.85 -15.57
C MET A 18 -6.77 -5.63 -15.46
N ASP A 19 -7.51 -5.69 -16.56
CA ASP A 19 -8.70 -6.55 -16.64
C ASP A 19 -8.33 -8.03 -16.79
N LYS A 20 -9.34 -8.89 -16.80
CA LYS A 20 -9.14 -10.33 -16.91
C LYS A 20 -8.48 -10.72 -18.24
N LEU A 21 -8.89 -10.11 -19.35
CA LEU A 21 -8.40 -10.46 -20.68
C LEU A 21 -6.90 -10.17 -20.79
N SER A 22 -6.49 -9.03 -20.28
CA SER A 22 -5.09 -8.57 -20.25
C SER A 22 -4.23 -9.43 -19.32
N LEU A 23 -4.77 -9.86 -18.18
CA LEU A 23 -4.09 -10.83 -17.32
C LEU A 23 -3.95 -12.20 -18.01
N ASP A 24 -5.01 -12.70 -18.66
CA ASP A 24 -4.97 -13.97 -19.38
C ASP A 24 -3.93 -13.92 -20.51
N GLU A 25 -3.82 -12.77 -21.20
CA GLU A 25 -2.78 -12.53 -22.20
C GLU A 25 -1.38 -12.56 -21.58
N LEU A 26 -1.16 -11.88 -20.45
CA LEU A 26 0.12 -11.92 -19.74
C LEU A 26 0.47 -13.34 -19.27
N ILE A 27 -0.51 -14.12 -18.80
CA ILE A 27 -0.30 -15.52 -18.40
C ILE A 27 0.05 -16.40 -19.60
N LYS A 28 -0.58 -16.16 -20.75
CA LYS A 28 -0.30 -16.92 -21.99
C LYS A 28 1.07 -16.58 -22.58
N ASN A 29 1.45 -15.31 -22.49
CA ASN A 29 2.64 -14.75 -23.10
C ASN A 29 3.60 -14.16 -22.05
N VAL A 30 3.88 -14.92 -20.99
CA VAL A 30 4.78 -14.46 -19.92
C VAL A 30 6.15 -14.11 -20.54
N PRO A 31 6.67 -12.89 -20.32
CA PRO A 31 7.96 -12.47 -20.87
C PRO A 31 9.07 -13.47 -20.55
N ALA A 32 9.97 -13.68 -21.52
CA ALA A 32 11.06 -14.65 -21.39
C ALA A 32 11.88 -14.41 -20.11
N GLY A 33 12.05 -15.45 -19.32
CA GLY A 33 12.78 -15.39 -18.04
C GLY A 33 11.97 -14.91 -16.84
N LEU A 34 10.76 -14.37 -17.03
CA LEU A 34 9.84 -14.00 -15.95
C LEU A 34 9.03 -15.22 -15.48
N LYS A 35 8.84 -15.36 -14.17
CA LYS A 35 7.93 -16.32 -13.55
C LYS A 35 6.74 -15.57 -13.00
N LEU A 36 5.53 -16.01 -13.35
CA LEU A 36 4.29 -15.40 -12.85
C LEU A 36 3.65 -16.34 -11.82
N LYS A 37 3.37 -15.84 -10.61
CA LYS A 37 2.73 -16.61 -9.53
C LYS A 37 1.50 -15.90 -9.00
N ALA A 38 0.52 -16.66 -8.52
CA ALA A 38 -0.65 -16.10 -7.85
C ALA A 38 -0.36 -15.79 -6.38
N ALA A 39 -0.86 -14.66 -5.89
CA ALA A 39 -1.12 -14.48 -4.46
C ALA A 39 -2.31 -15.37 -4.05
N MET A 40 -2.22 -15.95 -2.85
CA MET A 40 -3.16 -16.96 -2.38
C MET A 40 -4.01 -16.46 -1.21
N MET A 41 -3.40 -15.75 -0.26
CA MET A 41 -4.05 -15.43 1.02
C MET A 41 -4.30 -13.95 1.20
N THR A 42 -3.34 -13.10 0.80
CA THR A 42 -3.45 -11.66 1.01
C THR A 42 -2.92 -10.89 -0.20
N PRO A 43 -3.44 -9.68 -0.48
CA PRO A 43 -2.88 -8.83 -1.54
C PRO A 43 -1.42 -8.44 -1.25
N CYS A 44 -1.01 -8.37 0.02
CA CYS A 44 0.36 -8.05 0.41
C CYS A 44 1.39 -9.05 -0.12
N GLU A 45 1.00 -10.29 -0.44
CA GLU A 45 1.91 -11.26 -1.06
C GLU A 45 2.47 -10.78 -2.40
N ALA A 46 1.82 -9.81 -3.05
CA ALA A 46 2.33 -9.19 -4.27
C ALA A 46 3.70 -8.52 -4.08
N MET A 47 3.99 -8.03 -2.88
CA MET A 47 5.29 -7.45 -2.53
C MET A 47 6.45 -8.46 -2.55
N LYS A 48 6.16 -9.76 -2.60
CA LYS A 48 7.17 -10.82 -2.77
C LYS A 48 7.75 -10.86 -4.20
N ALA A 49 7.28 -10.02 -5.11
CA ALA A 49 7.87 -9.87 -6.43
C ALA A 49 9.34 -9.46 -6.31
N THR A 50 10.25 -10.25 -6.86
CA THR A 50 11.70 -10.04 -6.74
C THR A 50 12.45 -10.83 -7.81
N GLY A 51 13.64 -10.34 -8.20
CA GLY A 51 14.48 -10.98 -9.21
C GLY A 51 13.76 -11.15 -10.54
N ASN A 52 13.31 -12.38 -10.83
CA ASN A 52 12.52 -12.71 -12.01
C ASN A 52 11.12 -13.23 -11.70
N THR A 53 10.62 -13.04 -10.48
CA THR A 53 9.27 -13.47 -10.09
C THR A 53 8.34 -12.28 -10.01
N ALA A 54 7.30 -12.29 -10.83
CA ALA A 54 6.13 -11.44 -10.74
C ALA A 54 5.01 -12.16 -9.96
N ILE A 55 4.20 -11.39 -9.25
CA ILE A 55 3.05 -11.88 -8.49
C ILE A 55 1.79 -11.18 -8.99
N TYR A 56 0.74 -11.94 -9.30
CA TYR A 56 -0.58 -11.39 -9.59
C TYR A 56 -1.58 -11.68 -8.47
N VAL A 57 -2.52 -10.76 -8.26
CA VAL A 57 -3.57 -10.84 -7.24
C VAL A 57 -4.91 -10.82 -7.93
N THR A 58 -5.72 -11.84 -7.66
CA THR A 58 -7.09 -11.90 -8.17
C THR A 58 -8.05 -11.12 -7.24
N PRO A 59 -9.20 -10.63 -7.76
CA PRO A 59 -10.22 -9.99 -6.94
C PRO A 59 -10.63 -10.80 -5.70
N SER A 60 -10.63 -12.13 -5.81
CA SER A 60 -11.02 -13.06 -4.74
C SER A 60 -10.07 -13.10 -3.55
N VAL A 61 -8.85 -12.55 -3.65
CA VAL A 61 -7.84 -12.55 -2.58
C VAL A 61 -8.11 -11.41 -1.59
N TRP A 62 -8.59 -10.26 -2.06
CA TRP A 62 -8.82 -9.06 -1.25
C TRP A 62 -9.64 -9.32 0.01
N PRO A 63 -10.80 -10.01 -0.03
CA PRO A 63 -11.63 -10.19 1.15
C PRO A 63 -11.22 -11.38 2.05
N ARG A 64 -10.14 -12.12 1.77
CA ARG A 64 -9.84 -13.39 2.48
C ARG A 64 -9.41 -13.19 3.93
N MET A 65 -8.37 -12.39 4.16
CA MET A 65 -7.81 -12.17 5.50
C MET A 65 -7.99 -10.74 6.02
N CYS A 66 -8.12 -9.76 5.12
CA CYS A 66 -8.18 -8.35 5.45
C CYS A 66 -9.54 -7.75 5.02
N THR A 67 -10.63 -8.27 5.58
CA THR A 67 -12.01 -7.96 5.17
C THR A 67 -12.38 -6.49 5.32
N ARG A 68 -11.89 -5.81 6.36
CA ARG A 68 -12.16 -4.38 6.55
C ARG A 68 -11.42 -3.54 5.51
N GLN A 69 -10.19 -3.94 5.22
CA GLN A 69 -9.29 -3.28 4.28
C GLN A 69 -9.78 -3.43 2.85
N SER A 70 -10.31 -4.61 2.51
CA SER A 70 -10.88 -4.86 1.19
C SER A 70 -12.07 -3.96 0.87
N SER A 71 -12.70 -3.32 1.85
CA SER A 71 -13.75 -2.35 1.58
C SER A 71 -13.27 -1.15 0.76
N TRP A 72 -12.01 -0.73 0.91
CA TRP A 72 -11.40 0.31 0.07
C TRP A 72 -11.24 -0.17 -1.38
N TYR A 73 -10.75 -1.39 -1.58
CA TYR A 73 -10.68 -2.02 -2.90
C TYR A 73 -12.08 -2.13 -3.56
N HIS A 74 -13.10 -2.54 -2.80
CA HIS A 74 -14.45 -2.68 -3.33
C HIS A 74 -15.14 -1.34 -3.63
N ALA A 75 -14.68 -0.25 -3.01
CA ALA A 75 -15.19 1.10 -3.26
C ALA A 75 -14.40 1.84 -4.35
N SER A 76 -13.24 1.33 -4.79
CA SER A 76 -12.39 2.00 -5.78
C SER A 76 -12.73 1.60 -7.22
N ASN A 77 -12.16 2.35 -8.16
CA ASN A 77 -12.18 2.02 -9.59
C ASN A 77 -11.38 0.75 -9.96
N LYS A 78 -10.69 0.12 -8.99
CA LYS A 78 -9.94 -1.13 -9.18
C LYS A 78 -10.78 -2.36 -8.86
N VAL A 79 -12.02 -2.20 -8.38
CA VAL A 79 -12.91 -3.32 -8.09
C VAL A 79 -13.07 -4.23 -9.32
N GLY A 80 -12.89 -5.54 -9.10
CA GLY A 80 -12.93 -6.55 -10.17
C GLY A 80 -11.68 -6.63 -11.05
N LYS A 81 -10.74 -5.67 -10.95
CA LYS A 81 -9.45 -5.71 -11.65
C LYS A 81 -8.46 -6.64 -10.95
N TYR A 82 -7.48 -7.08 -11.73
CA TYR A 82 -6.38 -7.91 -11.30
C TYR A 82 -5.13 -7.04 -11.15
N MET A 83 -4.44 -7.20 -10.03
CA MET A 83 -3.18 -6.52 -9.81
C MET A 83 -2.03 -7.42 -10.23
N VAL A 84 -1.03 -6.87 -10.90
CA VAL A 84 0.23 -7.55 -11.19
C VAL A 84 1.37 -6.70 -10.66
N VAL A 85 2.27 -7.33 -9.92
CA VAL A 85 3.46 -6.68 -9.37
C VAL A 85 4.70 -7.39 -9.90
N THR A 86 5.61 -6.63 -10.49
CA THR A 86 6.79 -7.15 -11.19
C THR A 86 8.06 -6.45 -10.74
N PRO A 87 9.22 -7.13 -10.71
CA PRO A 87 10.50 -6.51 -10.35
C PRO A 87 11.11 -5.65 -11.46
N LYS A 88 10.53 -5.70 -12.67
CA LYS A 88 10.95 -4.94 -13.86
C LYS A 88 9.71 -4.51 -14.63
N ALA A 89 9.79 -3.42 -15.37
CA ALA A 89 8.68 -2.99 -16.21
C ALA A 89 8.25 -4.10 -17.17
N LEU A 90 6.93 -4.23 -17.38
CA LEU A 90 6.39 -5.12 -18.40
C LEU A 90 6.65 -4.49 -19.78
N PRO A 91 6.86 -5.29 -20.84
CA PRO A 91 7.12 -4.78 -22.18
C PRO A 91 5.89 -4.06 -22.78
N GLY A 92 6.14 -3.25 -23.82
CA GLY A 92 5.31 -2.15 -24.36
C GLY A 92 3.89 -2.44 -24.90
N GLY A 93 3.22 -3.48 -24.41
CA GLY A 93 1.76 -3.65 -24.49
C GLY A 93 1.04 -3.39 -23.16
N PHE A 94 1.78 -3.26 -22.05
CA PHE A 94 1.19 -3.18 -20.71
C PHE A 94 1.27 -1.79 -20.05
N ASP A 95 1.85 -0.80 -20.71
CA ASP A 95 2.05 0.57 -20.18
C ASP A 95 0.72 1.25 -19.82
N GLY A 96 -0.36 0.91 -20.52
CA GLY A 96 -1.72 1.40 -20.22
C GLY A 96 -2.27 0.90 -18.87
N PHE A 97 -1.69 -0.17 -18.32
CA PHE A 97 -2.07 -0.73 -17.02
C PHE A 97 -1.11 -0.33 -15.90
N PHE A 98 0.00 0.36 -16.22
CA PHE A 98 0.94 0.80 -15.20
C PHE A 98 0.26 1.76 -14.23
N GLU A 99 0.48 1.51 -12.95
CA GLU A 99 -0.13 2.25 -11.87
C GLU A 99 0.91 3.06 -11.11
N ALA A 100 1.98 2.39 -10.64
CA ALA A 100 3.01 3.03 -9.83
C ALA A 100 4.29 2.20 -9.82
N LYS A 101 5.40 2.86 -9.53
CA LYS A 101 6.63 2.24 -9.10
C LYS A 101 6.78 2.41 -7.59
N MET A 102 7.09 1.30 -6.92
CA MET A 102 7.39 1.29 -5.49
C MET A 102 8.88 1.06 -5.26
N THR A 103 9.52 1.96 -4.53
CA THR A 103 10.93 1.87 -4.10
C THR A 103 11.06 2.12 -2.61
N THR A 104 12.11 1.64 -1.96
CA THR A 104 12.39 2.00 -0.56
C THR A 104 12.88 3.45 -0.47
N SER A 105 12.53 4.13 0.61
CA SER A 105 12.95 5.49 0.92
C SER A 105 13.66 5.54 2.28
N ASP A 106 14.64 6.43 2.40
CA ASP A 106 15.32 6.79 3.65
C ASP A 106 14.59 7.90 4.43
N PHE A 107 13.43 8.35 3.95
CA PHE A 107 12.60 9.34 4.63
C PHE A 107 12.34 8.93 6.08
N THR A 108 12.49 9.91 6.97
CA THR A 108 12.08 9.82 8.37
C THR A 108 11.35 11.10 8.74
N PRO A 109 10.10 11.05 9.23
CA PRO A 109 9.39 12.25 9.66
C PRO A 109 10.06 12.84 10.90
N ALA A 110 10.08 14.18 11.01
CA ALA A 110 10.69 14.87 12.16
C ALA A 110 9.96 14.53 13.47
N SER A 111 8.64 14.35 13.41
CA SER A 111 7.81 13.91 14.53
C SER A 111 6.54 13.24 14.02
N LEU A 112 5.94 12.38 14.85
CA LEU A 112 4.60 11.85 14.61
C LEU A 112 3.53 12.82 15.17
N PRO A 113 2.29 12.79 14.63
CA PRO A 113 1.21 13.63 15.13
C PRO A 113 0.78 13.28 16.56
N THR A 114 0.28 14.28 17.27
CA THR A 114 -0.36 14.14 18.58
C THR A 114 -1.75 13.51 18.46
N PRO A 115 -2.32 12.95 19.54
CA PRO A 115 -3.68 12.40 19.53
C PRO A 115 -4.76 13.36 19.02
N ASP A 116 -4.68 14.64 19.38
CA ASP A 116 -5.66 15.66 18.94
C ASP A 116 -5.55 15.91 17.43
N GLN A 117 -4.32 15.92 16.90
CA GLN A 117 -4.09 16.03 15.45
C GLN A 117 -4.61 14.80 14.71
N LEU A 118 -4.41 13.60 15.25
CA LEU A 118 -4.97 12.37 14.67
C LEU A 118 -6.49 12.40 14.66
N GLN A 119 -7.10 12.91 15.74
CA GLN A 119 -8.54 13.05 15.82
C GLN A 119 -9.06 14.06 14.78
N GLY A 120 -8.38 15.20 14.61
CA GLY A 120 -8.71 16.17 13.57
C GLY A 120 -8.72 15.58 12.16
N LEU A 121 -7.81 14.66 11.83
CA LEU A 121 -7.83 13.96 10.54
C LEU A 121 -9.05 13.05 10.36
N VAL A 122 -9.47 12.38 11.43
CA VAL A 122 -10.63 11.47 11.39
C VAL A 122 -11.95 12.23 11.31
N ASP A 123 -11.96 13.46 11.81
CA ASP A 123 -13.13 14.35 11.76
C ASP A 123 -13.19 15.17 10.46
N ASP A 124 -12.16 15.15 9.62
CA ASP A 124 -12.12 15.85 8.34
C ASP A 124 -13.19 15.32 7.36
N ASP A 125 -13.93 16.23 6.73
CA ASP A 125 -15.00 15.91 5.79
C ASP A 125 -14.51 15.15 4.57
N ARG A 126 -13.29 15.41 4.07
CA ARG A 126 -12.73 14.69 2.92
C ARG A 126 -12.54 13.21 3.24
N TYR A 127 -12.08 12.88 4.45
CA TYR A 127 -11.99 11.49 4.88
C TYR A 127 -13.40 10.89 5.06
N ASN A 128 -14.30 11.60 5.75
CA ASN A 128 -15.64 11.08 6.03
C ASN A 128 -16.49 10.87 4.78
N ASN A 129 -16.32 11.70 3.75
CA ASN A 129 -17.05 11.59 2.48
C ASN A 129 -16.50 10.49 1.55
N ASN A 130 -15.24 10.09 1.71
CA ASN A 130 -14.59 9.11 0.81
C ASN A 130 -14.41 7.73 1.44
N LYS A 131 -14.44 7.61 2.78
CA LYS A 131 -14.23 6.31 3.43
C LYS A 131 -15.39 5.34 3.16
N PRO A 132 -15.11 4.07 2.86
CA PRO A 132 -16.15 3.05 2.74
C PRO A 132 -16.87 2.83 4.08
N GLU A 133 -18.19 2.64 4.06
CA GLU A 133 -18.96 2.39 5.30
C GLU A 133 -18.43 1.17 6.10
N LYS A 134 -18.05 0.10 5.39
CA LYS A 134 -17.50 -1.13 6.02
C LYS A 134 -16.14 -0.90 6.65
N TRP A 135 -15.40 0.15 6.28
CA TRP A 135 -14.10 0.48 6.88
C TRP A 135 -14.24 0.85 8.36
N GLU A 136 -15.34 1.48 8.77
CA GLU A 136 -15.55 1.86 10.18
C GLU A 136 -16.13 0.73 11.03
N LYS A 137 -16.56 -0.37 10.42
CA LYS A 137 -17.20 -1.50 11.12
C LYS A 137 -16.13 -2.36 11.80
N LYS A 138 -16.19 -2.44 13.13
CA LYS A 138 -15.37 -3.35 13.93
C LYS A 138 -16.11 -4.68 14.08
N SER A 139 -15.46 -5.78 13.70
CA SER A 139 -15.93 -7.11 14.11
C SER A 139 -15.13 -7.62 15.30
N LEU A 140 -15.79 -8.41 16.16
CA LEU A 140 -15.14 -9.06 17.30
C LEU A 140 -14.08 -10.06 16.82
N LEU A 141 -14.37 -10.79 15.74
CA LEU A 141 -13.45 -11.75 15.12
C LEU A 141 -12.19 -11.06 14.57
N ASP A 142 -12.33 -9.91 13.90
CA ASP A 142 -11.18 -9.12 13.45
C ASP A 142 -10.36 -8.70 14.66
N SER A 143 -10.99 -8.21 15.71
CA SER A 143 -10.30 -7.73 16.91
C SER A 143 -9.48 -8.84 17.59
N ILE A 144 -9.99 -10.08 17.59
CA ILE A 144 -9.28 -11.27 18.10
C ILE A 144 -8.12 -11.63 17.18
N MET A 145 -8.36 -11.76 15.86
CA MET A 145 -7.29 -12.06 14.89
C MET A 145 -6.17 -11.03 14.93
N PHE A 146 -6.51 -9.73 14.96
CA PHE A 146 -5.54 -8.63 15.05
C PHE A 146 -4.70 -8.75 16.31
N LYS A 147 -5.34 -8.92 17.48
CA LYS A 147 -4.65 -9.14 18.75
C LYS A 147 -3.68 -10.33 18.67
N THR A 148 -4.18 -11.49 18.27
CA THR A 148 -3.38 -12.71 18.20
C THR A 148 -2.20 -12.55 17.24
N LEU A 149 -2.43 -12.07 16.01
CA LEU A 149 -1.37 -11.88 15.03
C LEU A 149 -0.33 -10.89 15.54
N PHE A 150 -0.74 -9.74 16.08
CA PHE A 150 0.18 -8.66 16.45
C PHE A 150 1.00 -9.01 17.70
N THR A 151 0.42 -9.75 18.65
CA THR A 151 1.16 -10.31 19.79
C THR A 151 2.17 -11.37 19.31
N LEU A 152 1.77 -12.32 18.46
CA LEU A 152 2.67 -13.38 17.98
C LEU A 152 3.81 -12.86 17.11
N THR A 153 3.58 -11.77 16.37
CA THR A 153 4.57 -11.17 15.47
C THR A 153 5.43 -10.10 16.14
N GLY A 154 5.23 -9.87 17.45
CA GLY A 154 5.98 -8.91 18.27
C GLY A 154 5.73 -7.45 17.89
N PHE A 155 4.62 -7.14 17.23
CA PHE A 155 4.21 -5.76 16.94
C PHE A 155 3.50 -5.11 18.12
N TRP A 156 2.94 -5.90 19.04
CA TRP A 156 2.33 -5.41 20.27
C TRP A 156 3.12 -5.84 21.51
N GLY A 157 3.37 -4.86 22.38
CA GLY A 157 3.95 -5.03 23.70
C GLY A 157 2.92 -4.91 24.83
N ILE A 158 3.43 -4.84 26.07
CA ILE A 158 2.60 -4.66 27.27
C ILE A 158 2.05 -3.21 27.27
N GLY A 159 0.72 -3.07 27.34
CA GLY A 159 0.04 -1.77 27.38
C GLY A 159 -0.56 -1.30 26.06
N ASP A 160 -0.28 -2.00 24.95
CA ASP A 160 -0.95 -1.74 23.68
C ASP A 160 -2.45 -2.00 23.78
N ASN A 161 -3.25 -1.07 23.24
CA ASN A 161 -4.69 -1.17 23.28
C ASN A 161 -5.34 -0.90 21.91
N LEU A 162 -6.47 -1.54 21.67
CA LEU A 162 -7.20 -1.43 20.39
C LEU A 162 -7.69 -0.01 20.09
N LYS A 163 -7.86 0.86 21.10
CA LYS A 163 -8.44 2.20 20.91
C LYS A 163 -7.43 3.14 20.25
N SER A 164 -6.20 3.21 20.77
CA SER A 164 -5.14 4.02 20.16
C SER A 164 -4.80 3.52 18.76
N GLN A 165 -4.71 2.19 18.58
CA GLN A 165 -4.45 1.59 17.28
C GLN A 165 -5.55 1.91 16.26
N TRP A 166 -6.81 1.90 16.70
CA TRP A 166 -7.93 2.28 15.84
C TRP A 166 -7.88 3.74 15.37
N LEU A 167 -7.49 4.67 16.25
CA LEU A 167 -7.31 6.06 15.87
C LEU A 167 -6.19 6.20 14.85
N ASN A 168 -5.02 5.60 15.10
CA ASN A 168 -3.88 5.61 14.19
C ASN A 168 -4.24 5.04 12.81
N HIS A 169 -4.93 3.89 12.76
CA HIS A 169 -5.32 3.27 11.49
C HIS A 169 -6.16 4.23 10.63
N ARG A 170 -7.18 4.86 11.21
CA ARG A 170 -8.07 5.76 10.48
C ARG A 170 -7.38 7.05 10.09
N ALA A 171 -6.67 7.67 11.04
CA ALA A 171 -5.93 8.90 10.80
C ALA A 171 -4.88 8.73 9.70
N ASN A 172 -4.20 7.58 9.65
CA ASN A 172 -3.24 7.29 8.58
C ASN A 172 -3.89 7.30 7.19
N HIS A 173 -5.00 6.58 6.98
CA HIS A 173 -5.72 6.61 5.71
C HIS A 173 -6.29 8.01 5.40
N ALA A 174 -6.79 8.70 6.42
CA ALA A 174 -7.27 10.08 6.29
C ALA A 174 -6.17 11.04 5.83
N ASN A 175 -4.92 10.86 6.27
CA ASN A 175 -3.82 11.72 5.85
C ASN A 175 -3.57 11.65 4.33
N TYR A 176 -3.70 10.47 3.72
CA TYR A 176 -3.58 10.32 2.27
C TYR A 176 -4.73 10.98 1.50
N LEU A 177 -5.89 11.20 2.11
CA LEU A 177 -6.99 11.92 1.48
C LEU A 177 -6.96 13.43 1.75
N THR A 178 -6.39 13.84 2.88
CA THR A 178 -6.42 15.23 3.36
C THR A 178 -5.14 16.01 3.08
N HIS A 179 -4.02 15.28 2.91
CA HIS A 179 -2.67 15.83 2.71
C HIS A 179 -2.27 16.83 3.80
N THR A 180 -2.64 16.55 5.05
CA THR A 180 -2.36 17.44 6.18
C THR A 180 -0.91 17.31 6.65
N PHE A 181 -0.39 16.09 6.69
CA PHE A 181 1.00 15.79 7.02
C PHE A 181 1.72 15.34 5.75
N THR A 182 2.57 16.23 5.23
CA THR A 182 3.30 16.05 3.97
C THR A 182 4.78 16.37 4.15
N THR A 183 5.58 15.90 3.20
CA THR A 183 6.97 16.32 3.03
C THR A 183 7.19 16.76 1.59
N GLU A 184 8.23 17.53 1.33
CA GLU A 184 8.54 17.99 -0.02
C GLU A 184 9.52 17.04 -0.70
N ILE A 185 9.15 16.48 -1.84
CA ILE A 185 10.01 15.64 -2.68
C ILE A 185 9.90 16.11 -4.11
N ASP A 186 11.02 16.47 -4.74
CA ASP A 186 11.06 16.98 -6.12
C ASP A 186 10.10 18.16 -6.38
N GLY A 187 9.81 18.97 -5.35
CA GLY A 187 8.87 20.10 -5.43
C GLY A 187 7.39 19.74 -5.25
N GLU A 188 7.07 18.48 -4.98
CA GLU A 188 5.71 18.01 -4.70
C GLU A 188 5.48 17.82 -3.19
N ASN A 189 4.28 18.16 -2.72
CA ASN A 189 3.85 17.85 -1.36
C ASN A 189 3.37 16.38 -1.30
N VAL A 190 4.22 15.52 -0.76
CA VAL A 190 3.99 14.07 -0.69
C VAL A 190 3.43 13.70 0.69
N PRO A 191 2.18 13.21 0.79
CA PRO A 191 1.65 12.66 2.05
C PRO A 191 2.42 11.40 2.46
N TYR A 192 2.55 11.21 3.77
CA TYR A 192 3.27 10.08 4.32
C TYR A 192 2.52 9.37 5.44
N SER A 193 2.91 8.14 5.74
CA SER A 193 2.37 7.36 6.86
C SER A 193 2.73 7.99 8.21
N ILE A 194 1.71 8.25 9.03
CA ILE A 194 1.83 9.06 10.25
C ILE A 194 1.81 8.26 11.56
N ALA A 195 2.14 6.97 11.50
CA ALA A 195 2.27 6.12 12.67
C ALA A 195 3.40 5.10 12.50
N GLU A 196 3.89 4.53 13.60
CA GLU A 196 4.78 3.36 13.60
C GLU A 196 4.10 2.14 12.99
N ASN A 197 4.86 1.15 12.53
CA ASN A 197 4.32 -0.03 11.83
C ASN A 197 3.17 -0.69 12.60
N SER A 198 3.21 -0.74 13.93
CA SER A 198 2.14 -1.31 14.77
C SER A 198 0.82 -0.53 14.72
N GLY A 199 0.87 0.77 14.42
CA GLY A 199 -0.25 1.67 14.23
C GLY A 199 -0.62 1.94 12.77
N ILE A 200 0.00 1.23 11.83
CA ILE A 200 -0.44 1.19 10.44
C ILE A 200 -1.26 -0.07 10.22
N CYS A 201 -2.42 0.10 9.60
CA CYS A 201 -3.19 -1.00 9.06
C CYS A 201 -3.36 -0.80 7.56
N SER A 202 -3.59 -1.89 6.83
CA SER A 202 -4.03 -1.81 5.43
C SER A 202 -3.07 -1.08 4.50
N SER A 203 -1.76 -1.00 4.79
CA SER A 203 -0.81 -0.29 3.92
C SER A 203 -0.83 -0.74 2.46
N CYS A 204 -1.41 -1.91 2.15
CA CYS A 204 -1.70 -2.35 0.79
C CYS A 204 -2.62 -1.40 0.01
N VAL A 205 -3.52 -0.65 0.64
CA VAL A 205 -4.41 0.28 -0.07
C VAL A 205 -3.62 1.49 -0.59
N GLU A 206 -2.59 1.93 0.14
CA GLU A 206 -1.65 2.94 -0.34
C GLU A 206 -0.57 2.36 -1.24
N PHE A 207 0.08 1.26 -0.85
CA PHE A 207 1.13 0.61 -1.65
C PHE A 207 0.66 0.30 -3.06
N PHE A 208 -0.58 -0.14 -3.22
CA PHE A 208 -1.15 -0.56 -4.50
C PHE A 208 -2.04 0.50 -5.13
N ASN A 209 -1.91 1.75 -4.66
CA ASN A 209 -2.53 2.93 -5.27
C ASN A 209 -4.06 2.85 -5.39
N ILE A 210 -4.73 2.27 -4.39
CA ILE A 210 -6.19 2.17 -4.34
C ILE A 210 -6.83 3.47 -3.84
N VAL A 211 -6.15 4.14 -2.92
CA VAL A 211 -6.58 5.43 -2.36
C VAL A 211 -5.68 6.51 -2.91
N ASP A 212 -6.27 7.66 -3.29
CA ASP A 212 -5.55 8.86 -3.74
C ASP A 212 -4.61 8.57 -4.95
N GLU A 213 -5.14 7.88 -5.96
CA GLU A 213 -4.34 7.22 -7.03
C GLU A 213 -3.41 8.15 -7.83
N ASP A 214 -3.72 9.44 -7.94
CA ASP A 214 -2.90 10.36 -8.72
C ASP A 214 -1.68 10.91 -7.94
N SER A 215 -1.66 10.73 -6.61
CA SER A 215 -0.65 11.33 -5.75
C SER A 215 0.51 10.38 -5.47
N ARG A 216 1.73 10.93 -5.49
CA ARG A 216 2.92 10.26 -4.92
C ARG A 216 2.79 10.15 -3.41
N LYS A 217 3.27 9.05 -2.81
CA LYS A 217 3.07 8.73 -1.38
C LYS A 217 4.31 8.12 -0.75
N LEU A 218 4.52 8.41 0.53
CA LEU A 218 5.50 7.71 1.36
C LEU A 218 4.81 6.81 2.38
N VAL A 219 4.83 5.51 2.14
CA VAL A 219 4.02 4.53 2.87
C VAL A 219 4.88 3.67 3.78
N ARG A 220 4.47 3.53 5.04
CA ARG A 220 5.09 2.59 5.99
C ARG A 220 4.29 1.29 6.02
N SER A 221 4.98 0.15 6.13
CA SER A 221 4.34 -1.18 6.11
C SER A 221 3.42 -1.41 7.30
N CYS A 222 2.23 -1.97 7.07
CA CYS A 222 1.47 -2.59 8.16
C CYS A 222 2.06 -3.95 8.55
N PRO A 223 1.70 -4.52 9.73
CA PRO A 223 2.20 -5.82 10.16
C PRO A 223 1.89 -6.95 9.17
N GLY A 224 0.71 -6.90 8.54
CA GLY A 224 0.35 -7.85 7.49
C GLY A 224 1.27 -7.77 6.27
N ALA A 225 1.70 -6.57 5.85
CA ALA A 225 2.65 -6.42 4.75
C ALA A 225 4.03 -6.95 5.10
N VAL A 226 4.47 -6.79 6.35
CA VAL A 226 5.73 -7.37 6.83
C VAL A 226 5.64 -8.90 6.87
N THR A 227 4.58 -9.44 7.46
CA THR A 227 4.41 -10.89 7.64
C THR A 227 4.14 -11.64 6.33
N PHE A 228 3.28 -11.10 5.45
CA PHE A 228 2.83 -11.79 4.25
C PHE A 228 3.49 -11.29 2.96
N GLY A 229 4.04 -10.07 2.96
CA GLY A 229 4.63 -9.44 1.78
C GLY A 229 6.14 -9.31 1.81
N ASN A 230 6.82 -9.73 2.89
CA ASN A 230 8.25 -9.49 3.12
C ASN A 230 8.63 -8.00 3.09
N ALA A 231 7.67 -7.11 3.38
CA ALA A 231 7.97 -5.69 3.55
C ALA A 231 8.89 -5.50 4.76
N LYS A 232 9.78 -4.51 4.69
CA LYS A 232 10.69 -4.18 5.80
C LYS A 232 9.93 -3.37 6.86
N LYS A 233 10.30 -3.59 8.12
CA LYS A 233 9.86 -2.78 9.26
C LYS A 233 10.62 -1.44 9.27
N ASP A 234 10.00 -0.42 9.85
CA ASP A 234 10.62 0.87 10.19
C ASP A 234 11.27 1.61 9.02
N ILE A 235 10.81 1.36 7.80
CA ILE A 235 11.17 2.11 6.59
C ILE A 235 9.93 2.63 5.88
N PHE A 236 10.14 3.64 5.03
CA PHE A 236 9.14 4.12 4.11
C PHE A 236 9.38 3.53 2.71
N TYR A 237 8.28 3.38 1.98
CA TYR A 237 8.28 3.09 0.55
C TYR A 237 7.73 4.30 -0.18
N ASP A 238 8.45 4.74 -1.19
CA ASP A 238 8.02 5.75 -2.13
C ASP A 238 7.20 5.10 -3.24
N ILE A 239 5.93 5.50 -3.34
CA ILE A 239 4.95 5.05 -4.32
C ILE A 239 4.76 6.19 -5.30
N ASP A 240 5.37 6.05 -6.48
CA ASP A 240 5.39 7.09 -7.50
C ASP A 240 4.55 6.64 -8.72
N PRO A 241 3.38 7.28 -8.96
CA PRO A 241 2.53 6.96 -10.10
C PRO A 241 3.04 7.50 -11.44
N SER A 242 4.15 8.27 -11.46
CA SER A 242 4.69 8.84 -12.69
C SER A 242 5.06 7.78 -13.72
N LYS A 243 4.68 8.02 -14.98
CA LYS A 243 5.05 7.14 -16.12
C LYS A 243 6.50 7.31 -16.56
N ASP A 244 7.25 8.27 -15.99
CA ASP A 244 8.68 8.46 -16.28
C ASP A 244 9.48 7.17 -16.04
N HIS A 245 9.02 6.32 -15.12
CA HIS A 245 9.62 5.02 -14.81
C HIS A 245 9.57 3.99 -15.94
N LEU A 246 8.68 4.16 -16.92
CA LEU A 246 8.56 3.28 -18.09
C LEU A 246 9.51 3.72 -19.22
N SER A 247 9.81 5.02 -19.30
CA SER A 247 10.60 5.63 -20.38
C SER A 247 12.10 5.32 -20.31
N THR A 248 12.59 4.73 -19.22
CA THR A 248 14.01 4.44 -19.01
C THR A 248 14.47 3.13 -19.67
N ILE A 249 13.59 2.45 -20.42
CA ILE A 249 13.87 1.15 -21.07
C ILE A 249 13.49 1.24 -22.55
N SER A 250 14.22 2.05 -23.31
CA SER A 250 14.23 2.05 -24.78
C SER A 250 15.60 1.65 -25.30
#